data_AF-A0A9C7GEF6-F1
#
_entry.id   AF-A0A9C7GEF6-F1
#
_cell.length_a   1.000
_cell.length_b   1.000
_cell.length_c   1.000
_cell.angle_alpha   90.00
_cell.angle_beta   90.00
_cell.angle_gamma   90.00
#
_symmetry.space_group_name_H-M   'P 1'
#
loop_
_entity.id
_entity.type
_entity.pdbx_description
1 polymer ?
#
loop_
_entity_poly.entity_id
_entity_poly.type
_entity_poly.pdbx_seq_one_letter_code
_entity_poly.pdbx_strand_id
1 'polypeptide(L)'
;MTPEALNEFNERLIPVIAHDHAGFGSALLSVGLLVLMLALWGIREGERWVWWTFTIGAIPAFAAGIATHYFIGYTNFIHLLPAYFALILYVVGIICTSPFLLRKF
;
A
#
# COMPACT_ATOMS: atom_id res chain seq x y z
N MET A 1 -13.23 -7.61 31.81
CA MET A 1 -11.85 -8.14 31.90
C MET A 1 -11.14 -7.34 32.96
N THR A 2 -10.46 -7.98 33.93
CA THR A 2 -9.66 -7.26 34.93
C THR A 2 -8.29 -6.90 34.33
N PRO A 3 -7.62 -5.85 34.81
CA PRO A 3 -6.27 -5.49 34.36
C PRO A 3 -5.27 -6.65 34.48
N GLU A 4 -5.39 -7.46 35.53
CA GLU A 4 -4.53 -8.62 35.80
C GLU A 4 -4.75 -9.71 34.74
N ALA A 5 -6.01 -10.00 34.40
CA ALA A 5 -6.35 -10.96 33.35
C ALA A 5 -5.85 -10.51 31.97
N LEU A 6 -5.88 -9.20 31.67
CA LEU A 6 -5.28 -8.63 30.44
C LEU A 6 -3.76 -8.77 30.44
N ASN A 7 -3.12 -8.58 31.60
CA ASN A 7 -1.66 -8.67 31.70
C ASN A 7 -1.13 -10.08 31.49
N GLU A 8 -1.88 -11.11 31.86
CA GLU A 8 -1.55 -12.51 31.54
C GLU A 8 -1.55 -12.79 30.02
N PHE A 9 -2.39 -12.09 29.23
CA PHE A 9 -2.37 -12.21 27.77
C PHE A 9 -1.24 -11.40 27.12
N ASN A 10 -0.78 -10.32 27.75
CA ASN A 10 0.19 -9.39 27.18
C ASN A 10 1.52 -10.06 26.78
N GLU A 11 2.01 -11.04 27.55
CA GLU A 11 3.27 -11.73 27.25
C GLU A 11 3.28 -12.40 25.87
N ARG A 12 2.11 -12.83 25.38
CA ARG A 12 1.97 -13.44 24.04
C ARG A 12 1.47 -12.46 22.99
N LEU A 13 0.70 -11.44 23.38
CA LEU A 13 0.10 -10.47 22.47
C LEU A 13 1.11 -9.45 21.96
N ILE A 14 1.95 -8.90 22.85
CA ILE A 14 2.91 -7.83 22.52
C ILE A 14 3.89 -8.27 21.41
N PRO A 15 4.51 -9.47 21.47
CA PRO A 15 5.41 -9.92 20.42
C PRO A 15 4.76 -10.02 19.04
N VAL A 16 3.50 -10.50 18.98
CA VAL A 16 2.76 -10.63 17.72
C VAL A 16 2.41 -9.25 17.15
N ILE A 17 1.98 -8.30 17.99
CA ILE A 17 1.72 -6.92 17.56
C ILE A 17 3.01 -6.26 17.05
N ALA A 18 4.13 -6.46 17.74
CA ALA A 18 5.43 -5.93 17.33
C ALA A 18 5.89 -6.53 15.99
N HIS A 19 5.71 -7.84 15.80
CA HIS A 19 5.98 -8.52 14.52
C HIS A 19 5.10 -7.93 13.40
N ASP A 20 3.81 -7.75 13.63
CA ASP A 20 2.88 -7.21 12.65
C ASP A 20 3.24 -5.76 12.27
N HIS A 21 3.59 -4.92 13.26
CA HIS A 21 4.06 -3.55 13.03
C HIS A 21 5.36 -3.51 12.24
N ALA A 22 6.33 -4.37 12.57
CA ALA A 22 7.61 -4.45 11.85
C ALA A 22 7.42 -4.95 10.41
N GLY A 23 6.60 -5.99 10.22
CA GLY A 23 6.27 -6.55 8.91
C GLY A 23 5.52 -5.54 8.04
N PHE A 24 4.47 -4.92 8.57
CA PHE A 24 3.70 -3.91 7.86
C PHE A 24 4.54 -2.65 7.54
N GLY A 25 5.27 -2.12 8.52
CA GLY A 25 6.10 -0.93 8.36
C GLY A 25 7.23 -1.13 7.35
N SER A 26 7.92 -2.28 7.39
CA SER A 26 8.98 -2.58 6.43
C SER A 26 8.44 -2.83 5.01
N ALA A 27 7.29 -3.47 4.87
CA ALA A 27 6.63 -3.63 3.58
C ALA A 27 6.24 -2.27 2.97
N LEU A 28 5.66 -1.37 3.77
CA LEU A 28 5.33 0.00 3.34
C LEU A 28 6.57 0.78 2.92
N LEU A 29 7.64 0.74 3.72
CA LEU A 29 8.90 1.41 3.40
C LEU A 29 9.51 0.87 2.11
N SER A 30 9.55 -0.45 1.94
CA SER A 30 10.11 -1.12 0.77
C SER A 30 9.35 -0.76 -0.51
N VAL A 31 8.01 -0.87 -0.49
CA VAL A 31 7.17 -0.52 -1.64
C VAL A 31 7.25 0.98 -1.93
N GLY A 32 7.24 1.83 -0.89
CA GLY A 32 7.38 3.28 -1.05
C GLY A 32 8.71 3.65 -1.71
N LEU A 33 9.82 3.02 -1.28
CA LEU A 33 11.12 3.21 -1.89
C LEU A 33 11.14 2.71 -3.34
N LEU A 34 10.59 1.54 -3.62
CA LEU A 34 10.49 0.99 -4.99
C LEU A 34 9.74 1.94 -5.92
N VAL A 35 8.58 2.44 -5.50
CA VAL A 35 7.77 3.39 -6.28
C VAL A 35 8.53 4.71 -6.47
N LEU A 36 9.16 5.24 -5.42
CA LEU A 36 9.95 6.46 -5.48
C LEU A 36 11.12 6.33 -6.46
N MET A 37 11.88 5.23 -6.38
CA MET A 37 13.02 4.99 -7.28
C MET A 37 12.56 4.87 -8.74
N LEU A 38 11.46 4.16 -9.01
CA LEU A 38 10.90 4.08 -10.37
C LEU A 38 10.40 5.44 -10.86
N ALA A 39 9.76 6.24 -10.00
CA ALA A 39 9.27 7.57 -10.37
C ALA A 39 10.42 8.52 -10.71
N LEU A 40 11.53 8.46 -9.97
CA LEU A 40 12.68 9.35 -10.16
C LEU A 40 13.58 8.94 -11.33
N TRP A 41 13.80 7.64 -11.57
CA TRP A 41 14.78 7.17 -12.56
C TRP A 41 14.24 6.22 -13.63
N GLY A 42 13.08 5.60 -13.38
CA GLY A 42 12.46 4.61 -14.27
C GLY A 42 11.60 5.24 -15.35
N ILE A 43 10.98 6.40 -15.11
CA ILE A 43 10.11 7.06 -16.10
C ILE A 43 10.95 7.59 -17.26
N ARG A 44 10.94 6.87 -18.39
CA ARG A 44 11.61 7.25 -19.64
C ARG A 44 10.70 6.96 -20.82
N GLU A 45 10.87 7.71 -21.89
CA GLU A 45 9.98 7.65 -23.05
C GLU A 45 9.92 6.23 -23.63
N GLY A 46 8.71 5.69 -23.80
CA GLY A 46 8.49 4.37 -24.38
C GLY A 46 8.79 3.17 -23.47
N GLU A 47 9.23 3.38 -22.22
CA GLU A 47 9.48 2.30 -21.24
C GLU A 47 8.18 1.72 -20.67
N ARG A 48 7.45 0.96 -21.49
CA ARG A 48 6.12 0.42 -21.17
C ARG A 48 6.08 -0.46 -19.93
N TRP A 49 7.17 -1.17 -19.65
CA TRP A 49 7.22 -2.08 -18.51
C TRP A 49 7.04 -1.31 -17.19
N VAL A 50 7.52 -0.06 -17.10
CA VAL A 50 7.34 0.79 -15.91
C VAL A 50 5.87 1.10 -15.68
N TRP A 51 5.15 1.41 -16.75
CA TRP A 51 3.70 1.66 -16.67
C TRP A 51 2.94 0.41 -16.21
N TRP A 52 3.30 -0.77 -16.73
CA TRP A 52 2.71 -2.04 -16.29
C TRP A 52 3.10 -2.41 -14.86
N THR A 53 4.33 -2.13 -14.43
CA THR A 53 4.78 -2.34 -13.05
C THR A 53 3.94 -1.52 -12.08
N PHE A 54 3.70 -0.24 -12.36
CA PHE A 54 2.81 0.58 -11.53
C PHE A 54 1.37 0.07 -11.57
N THR A 55 0.85 -0.22 -12.76
CA THR A 55 -0.55 -0.63 -12.94
C THR A 55 -0.86 -1.96 -12.26
N ILE A 56 -0.05 -2.98 -12.49
CA ILE A 56 -0.28 -4.33 -11.95
C ILE A 56 0.16 -4.40 -10.49
N GLY A 57 1.29 -3.78 -10.14
CA GLY A 57 1.87 -3.86 -8.80
C GLY A 57 0.99 -3.24 -7.72
N ALA A 58 0.21 -2.22 -8.05
CA ALA A 58 -0.67 -1.56 -7.09
C ALA A 58 -1.97 -2.32 -6.79
N ILE A 59 -2.45 -3.16 -7.72
CA ILE A 59 -3.69 -3.93 -7.56
C ILE A 59 -3.69 -4.76 -6.28
N PRO A 60 -2.73 -5.66 -6.03
CA PRO A 60 -2.75 -6.49 -4.82
C PRO A 60 -2.62 -5.66 -3.55
N ALA A 61 -1.86 -4.56 -3.57
CA ALA A 61 -1.67 -3.70 -2.41
C ALA A 61 -2.96 -2.98 -2.00
N PHE A 62 -3.62 -2.30 -2.94
CA PHE A 62 -4.88 -1.60 -2.66
C PHE A 62 -6.04 -2.58 -2.42
N ALA A 63 -6.10 -3.69 -3.17
CA ALA A 63 -7.15 -4.69 -2.99
C ALA A 63 -7.06 -5.33 -1.61
N ALA A 64 -5.88 -5.82 -1.19
CA ALA A 64 -5.71 -6.42 0.13
C ALA A 64 -5.95 -5.40 1.24
N GLY A 65 -5.40 -4.18 1.10
CA GLY A 65 -5.58 -3.11 2.08
C GLY A 65 -7.04 -2.75 2.29
N ILE A 66 -7.78 -2.44 1.23
CA ILE A 66 -9.19 -2.04 1.33
C ILE A 66 -10.07 -3.23 1.74
N ALA A 67 -9.90 -4.40 1.12
CA ALA A 67 -10.74 -5.56 1.42
C ALA A 67 -10.62 -6.00 2.89
N THR A 68 -9.42 -5.97 3.47
CA THR A 68 -9.21 -6.31 4.89
C THR A 68 -10.09 -5.47 5.81
N HIS A 69 -10.22 -4.16 5.55
CA HIS A 69 -11.08 -3.27 6.33
C HIS A 69 -12.55 -3.69 6.29
N TYR A 70 -13.03 -4.14 5.13
CA TYR A 70 -14.39 -4.68 5.00
C TYR A 70 -14.54 -6.02 5.72
N PHE A 71 -13.56 -6.92 5.61
CA PHE A 71 -13.61 -8.23 6.27
C PHE A 71 -13.60 -8.15 7.79
N ILE A 72 -12.84 -7.21 8.38
CA ILE A 72 -12.77 -7.02 9.84
C ILE A 72 -13.83 -6.05 10.37
N GLY A 73 -14.67 -5.49 9.49
CA GLY A 73 -15.72 -4.53 9.84
C GLY A 73 -15.24 -3.12 10.19
N TYR A 74 -13.95 -2.81 10.00
CA TYR A 74 -13.38 -1.51 10.34
C TYR A 74 -13.47 -0.52 9.17
N THR A 75 -14.69 -0.10 8.85
CA THR A 75 -15.03 0.61 7.60
C THR A 75 -15.40 2.08 7.77
N ASN A 76 -15.04 2.71 8.90
CA ASN A 76 -15.32 4.14 9.10
C ASN A 76 -14.74 4.98 7.95
N PHE A 77 -15.56 5.87 7.38
CA PHE A 77 -15.17 6.71 6.26
C PHE A 77 -13.88 7.50 6.51
N ILE A 78 -13.73 8.14 7.68
CA ILE A 78 -12.52 8.93 8.00
C ILE A 78 -11.28 8.01 8.09
N HIS A 79 -11.45 6.78 8.56
CA HIS A 79 -10.38 5.79 8.64
C HIS A 79 -9.92 5.33 7.24
N LEU A 80 -10.84 5.12 6.30
CA LEU A 80 -10.50 4.72 4.92
C LEU A 80 -10.15 5.88 4.00
N LEU A 81 -10.47 7.12 4.38
CA LEU A 81 -10.24 8.31 3.55
C LEU A 81 -8.80 8.43 3.03
N PRO A 82 -7.73 8.18 3.83
CA PRO A 82 -6.36 8.22 3.32
C PRO A 82 -6.11 7.18 2.22
N ALA A 83 -6.67 5.98 2.35
CA ALA A 83 -6.52 4.92 1.36
C ALA A 83 -7.24 5.25 0.05
N TYR A 84 -8.45 5.83 0.12
CA TYR A 84 -9.17 6.30 -1.06
C TYR A 84 -8.45 7.45 -1.75
N PHE A 85 -7.97 8.42 -0.97
CA PHE A 85 -7.21 9.54 -1.50
C PHE A 85 -5.92 9.07 -2.20
N ALA A 86 -5.18 8.15 -1.57
CA ALA A 86 -3.98 7.55 -2.15
C ALA A 86 -4.30 6.79 -3.45
N LEU A 87 -5.39 6.01 -3.48
CA LEU A 87 -5.81 5.28 -4.69
C LEU A 87 -6.14 6.24 -5.84
N ILE A 88 -6.88 7.32 -5.56
CA ILE A 88 -7.22 8.33 -6.57
C ILE A 88 -5.95 8.98 -7.13
N LEU A 89 -5.06 9.45 -6.26
CA LEU A 89 -3.79 10.04 -6.70
C LEU A 89 -2.96 9.07 -7.53
N TYR A 90 -2.90 7.81 -7.12
CA TYR A 90 -2.14 6.78 -7.81
C TYR A 90 -2.69 6.48 -9.21
N VAL A 91 -4.01 6.31 -9.33
CA VAL A 91 -4.70 6.10 -10.62
C VAL A 91 -4.49 7.29 -11.54
N VAL A 92 -4.63 8.52 -11.03
CA VAL A 92 -4.35 9.74 -11.80
C VAL A 92 -2.90 9.75 -12.30
N GLY A 93 -1.93 9.40 -11.44
CA GLY A 93 -0.52 9.30 -11.83
C GLY A 93 -0.27 8.29 -12.96
N ILE A 94 -0.87 7.10 -12.90
CA ILE A 94 -0.80 6.09 -13.97
C ILE A 94 -1.38 6.63 -15.28
N ILE A 95 -2.54 7.29 -15.22
CA ILE A 95 -3.21 7.83 -16.41
C ILE A 95 -2.35 8.93 -17.03
N CYS A 96 -1.86 9.87 -16.23
CA CYS A 96 -1.04 10.99 -16.69
C CYS A 96 0.31 10.55 -17.27
N THR A 97 0.90 9.45 -16.77
CA THR A 97 2.18 8.91 -17.29
C THR A 97 1.99 8.04 -18.54
N SER A 98 0.77 7.57 -18.82
CA SER A 98 0.48 6.67 -19.94
C SER A 98 0.92 7.19 -21.31
N PRO A 99 0.71 8.46 -21.72
CA PRO A 99 1.04 8.90 -23.08
C PRO A 99 2.56 8.90 -23.33
N PHE A 100 3.34 9.17 -22.27
CA PHE A 100 4.80 9.20 -22.33
C PHE A 100 5.42 7.81 -22.28
N LEU A 101 4.95 6.95 -21.37
CA LEU A 101 5.49 5.59 -21.19
C LEU A 101 5.00 4.61 -22.26
N LEU A 102 3.79 4.79 -22.80
CA LEU A 102 3.19 3.88 -23.79
C LEU A 102 3.42 4.30 -25.24
N ARG A 103 4.17 5.38 -25.49
CA ARG A 103 4.47 5.86 -26.85
C ARG A 103 4.99 4.70 -27.72
N LYS A 104 4.50 4.60 -28.96
CA LYS A 104 5.04 3.67 -29.97
C LYS A 104 6.15 4.41 -30.73
N PHE A 105 7.28 3.73 -30.90
CA PHE A 105 8.32 4.15 -31.85
C PHE A 105 7.78 4.06 -33.28
#